data_AF-A0A540VP64-F1
#
_entry.id   AF-A0A540VP64-F1
#
_cell.length_a   1.000
_cell.length_b   1.000
_cell.length_c   1.000
_cell.angle_alpha   90.00
_cell.angle_beta   90.00
_cell.angle_gamma   90.00
#
_symmetry.space_group_name_H-M   'P 1'
#
loop_
_entity.id
_entity.type
_entity.pdbx_description
1 polymer ?
#
loop_
_entity_poly.entity_id
_entity_poly.type
_entity_poly.pdbx_seq_one_letter_code
_entity_poly.pdbx_strand_id
1 'polypeptide(L)'
;MFFRRRRKYNGAVAELLPEFGFDLEDAGVMKTLDVLDIAWQQGYSKHEAALFVGYLVYSGMHKAGEGRAADVRERIRAVQRGWVEDGVVRAELAEQFETRMDGALGSESRLPSSSPDTG
;
A
#
# COMPACT_ATOMS: atom_id res chain seq x y z
N MET A 1 -16.13 20.14 -13.05
CA MET A 1 -16.39 19.63 -11.67
C MET A 1 -15.55 18.40 -11.28
N PHE A 2 -15.02 17.63 -12.24
CA PHE A 2 -14.24 16.40 -12.04
C PHE A 2 -12.99 16.58 -11.15
N PHE A 3 -12.17 17.60 -11.43
CA PHE A 3 -10.97 17.90 -10.64
C PHE A 3 -11.24 18.22 -9.16
N ARG A 4 -12.39 18.84 -8.84
CA ARG A 4 -12.75 19.14 -7.44
C ARG A 4 -13.07 17.86 -6.64
N ARG A 5 -13.66 16.84 -7.29
CA ARG A 5 -14.00 15.57 -6.64
C ARG A 5 -12.74 14.74 -6.38
N ARG A 6 -11.84 14.65 -7.37
CA ARG A 6 -10.55 13.95 -7.24
C ARG A 6 -9.65 14.58 -6.17
N ARG A 7 -9.56 15.92 -6.13
CA ARG A 7 -8.82 16.61 -5.07
C ARG A 7 -9.38 16.31 -3.67
N LYS A 8 -10.71 16.31 -3.51
CA LYS A 8 -11.36 15.97 -2.24
C LYS A 8 -11.08 14.51 -1.84
N TYR A 9 -11.11 13.60 -2.81
CA TYR A 9 -10.76 12.20 -2.60
C TYR A 9 -9.32 12.04 -2.14
N ASN A 10 -8.35 12.64 -2.83
CA ASN A 10 -6.94 12.54 -2.48
C ASN A 10 -6.68 13.09 -1.06
N GLY A 11 -7.30 14.22 -0.71
CA GLY A 11 -7.22 14.76 0.66
C GLY A 11 -7.78 13.80 1.70
N ALA A 12 -8.96 13.21 1.44
CA ALA A 12 -9.57 12.25 2.36
C ALA A 12 -8.77 10.94 2.50
N VAL A 13 -7.99 10.55 1.49
CA VAL A 13 -7.07 9.41 1.61
C VAL A 13 -5.82 9.79 2.39
N ALA A 14 -5.26 10.98 2.14
CA ALA A 14 -4.08 11.47 2.86
C ALA A 14 -4.33 11.58 4.38
N GLU A 15 -5.55 11.95 4.79
CA GLU A 15 -5.98 11.99 6.19
C GLU A 15 -5.96 10.62 6.89
N LEU A 16 -6.05 9.52 6.13
CA LEU A 16 -6.05 8.15 6.68
C LEU A 16 -4.65 7.54 6.78
N LEU A 17 -3.66 8.06 6.05
CA LEU A 17 -2.30 7.48 6.02
C LEU A 17 -1.63 7.42 7.41
N PRO A 18 -1.78 8.41 8.30
CA PRO A 18 -1.19 8.35 9.64
C PRO A 18 -1.64 7.15 10.47
N GLU A 19 -2.79 6.55 10.19
CA GLU A 19 -3.25 5.32 10.87
C GLU A 19 -2.29 4.15 10.64
N PHE A 20 -1.58 4.14 9.51
CA PHE A 20 -0.57 3.13 9.17
C PHE A 20 0.82 3.46 9.74
N GLY A 21 0.99 4.61 10.40
CA GLY A 21 2.26 5.02 11.00
C GLY A 21 3.24 5.70 10.02
N PHE A 22 2.74 6.23 8.90
CA PHE A 22 3.51 7.03 7.95
C PHE A 22 2.66 8.19 7.42
N ASP A 23 3.28 9.19 6.81
CA ASP A 23 2.59 10.31 6.16
C ASP A 23 2.79 10.35 4.63
N LEU A 24 2.23 11.37 3.98
CA LEU A 24 2.33 11.51 2.53
C LEU A 24 3.77 11.79 2.06
N GLU A 25 4.63 12.34 2.91
CA GLU A 25 6.03 12.59 2.60
C GLU A 25 6.80 11.28 2.61
N ASP A 26 6.59 10.44 3.62
CA ASP A 26 7.11 9.07 3.71
C ASP A 26 6.72 8.22 2.48
N ALA A 27 5.47 8.36 2.02
CA ALA A 27 4.94 7.62 0.89
C ALA A 27 5.48 8.10 -0.48
N GLY A 28 6.07 9.30 -0.52
CA GLY A 28 6.41 9.99 -1.75
C GLY A 28 5.18 10.56 -2.46
N VAL A 29 5.01 11.87 -2.36
CA VAL A 29 3.82 12.61 -2.83
C VAL A 29 3.46 12.27 -4.28
N MET A 30 4.41 12.31 -5.22
CA MET A 30 4.11 12.09 -6.65
C MET A 30 3.67 10.65 -6.92
N LYS A 31 4.38 9.66 -6.38
CA LYS A 31 4.02 8.24 -6.53
C LYS A 31 2.64 7.97 -5.92
N THR A 32 2.36 8.59 -4.78
CA THR A 32 1.06 8.45 -4.12
C THR A 32 -0.06 9.03 -4.98
N LEU A 33 0.14 10.19 -5.61
CA LEU A 33 -0.86 10.77 -6.52
C LEU A 33 -1.15 9.86 -7.72
N ASP A 34 -0.13 9.29 -8.37
CA ASP A 34 -0.32 8.35 -9.49
C ASP A 34 -1.13 7.11 -9.07
N VAL A 35 -0.86 6.60 -7.87
CA VAL A 35 -1.58 5.46 -7.27
C VAL A 35 -3.03 5.83 -6.97
N LEU A 36 -3.28 7.00 -6.40
CA LEU A 36 -4.62 7.48 -6.10
C LEU A 36 -5.45 7.68 -7.37
N ASP A 37 -4.80 8.01 -8.48
CA ASP A 37 -5.46 8.14 -9.77
C ASP A 37 -5.93 6.78 -10.30
N ILE A 38 -5.11 5.74 -10.14
CA ILE A 38 -5.50 4.35 -10.45
C ILE A 38 -6.65 3.91 -9.54
N ALA A 39 -6.54 4.14 -8.23
CA ALA A 39 -7.57 3.77 -7.27
C ALA A 39 -8.92 4.46 -7.57
N TRP A 40 -8.87 5.75 -7.92
CA TRP A 40 -10.04 6.50 -8.35
C TRP A 40 -10.68 5.91 -9.63
N GLN A 41 -9.87 5.55 -10.63
CA GLN A 41 -10.35 4.93 -11.86
C GLN A 41 -10.98 3.55 -11.62
N GLN A 42 -10.45 2.78 -10.66
CA GLN A 42 -11.02 1.50 -10.26
C GLN A 42 -12.23 1.61 -9.33
N GLY A 43 -12.65 2.84 -9.00
CA GLY A 43 -13.81 3.09 -8.14
C GLY A 43 -13.59 2.69 -6.69
N TYR A 44 -12.34 2.72 -6.21
CA TYR A 44 -12.04 2.38 -4.82
C TYR A 44 -12.58 3.44 -3.87
N SER A 45 -13.08 2.98 -2.72
CA SER A 45 -13.41 3.88 -1.60
C SER A 45 -12.13 4.56 -1.08
N LYS A 46 -12.28 5.62 -0.28
CA LYS A 46 -11.13 6.28 0.35
C LYS A 46 -10.32 5.32 1.24
N HIS A 47 -10.99 4.40 1.94
CA HIS A 47 -10.34 3.42 2.82
C HIS A 47 -9.62 2.35 1.98
N GLU A 48 -10.23 1.91 0.89
CA GLU A 48 -9.61 0.94 -0.03
C GLU A 48 -8.36 1.54 -0.70
N ALA A 49 -8.43 2.80 -1.11
CA ALA A 49 -7.27 3.50 -1.64
C ALA A 49 -6.18 3.74 -0.60
N ALA A 50 -6.56 4.07 0.64
CA ALA A 50 -5.61 4.20 1.75
C ALA A 50 -4.88 2.88 2.00
N LEU A 51 -5.60 1.75 2.02
CA LEU A 51 -4.98 0.41 2.11
C LEU A 51 -4.05 0.13 0.94
N PHE A 52 -4.47 0.45 -0.29
CA PHE A 52 -3.65 0.23 -1.47
C PHE A 52 -2.33 1.02 -1.41
N VAL A 53 -2.40 2.30 -1.01
CA VAL A 53 -1.21 3.11 -0.76
C VAL A 53 -0.36 2.51 0.37
N GLY A 54 -0.96 2.10 1.48
CA GLY A 54 -0.28 1.46 2.60
C GLY A 54 0.56 0.25 2.18
N TYR A 55 0.00 -0.66 1.40
CA TYR A 55 0.73 -1.82 0.91
C TYR A 55 1.88 -1.46 -0.05
N LEU A 56 1.72 -0.43 -0.88
CA LEU A 56 2.79 0.05 -1.76
C LEU A 56 3.94 0.70 -0.98
N VAL A 57 3.62 1.49 0.04
CA VAL A 57 4.61 2.11 0.92
C VAL A 57 5.37 1.04 1.70
N TYR A 58 4.66 0.09 2.32
CA TYR A 58 5.27 -1.07 2.97
C TYR A 58 6.21 -1.84 2.02
N SER A 59 5.76 -2.13 0.80
CA SER A 59 6.58 -2.81 -0.21
C SER A 59 7.86 -2.02 -0.53
N GLY A 60 7.76 -0.70 -0.69
CA GLY A 60 8.90 0.19 -0.88
C GLY A 60 9.89 0.14 0.30
N MET A 61 9.38 0.29 1.53
CA MET A 61 10.18 0.25 2.77
C MET A 61 10.88 -1.10 2.94
N HIS A 62 10.16 -2.20 2.70
CA HIS A 62 10.72 -3.55 2.79
C HIS A 62 11.86 -3.75 1.78
N LYS A 63 11.68 -3.31 0.53
CA LYS A 63 12.72 -3.38 -0.52
C LYS A 63 13.93 -2.50 -0.20
N ALA A 64 13.71 -1.36 0.45
CA ALA A 64 14.77 -0.47 0.90
C ALA A 64 15.50 -0.97 2.17
N GLY A 65 15.01 -2.03 2.83
CA GLY A 65 15.56 -2.53 4.07
C GLY A 65 15.30 -1.61 5.28
N GLU A 66 14.24 -0.80 5.23
CA GLU A 66 13.87 0.08 6.34
C GLU A 66 13.38 -0.72 7.54
N GLY A 67 14.00 -0.50 8.71
CA GLY A 67 13.67 -1.24 9.93
C GLY A 67 12.21 -1.10 10.39
N ARG A 68 11.54 0.01 10.07
CA ARG A 68 10.13 0.26 10.41
C ARG A 68 9.12 -0.45 9.50
N ALA A 69 9.56 -1.15 8.45
CA ALA A 69 8.65 -1.81 7.51
C ALA A 69 7.77 -2.88 8.19
N ALA A 70 8.30 -3.57 9.19
CA ALA A 70 7.55 -4.55 9.98
C ALA A 70 6.41 -3.89 10.76
N ASP A 71 6.70 -2.78 11.47
CA ASP A 71 5.72 -2.03 12.25
C ASP A 71 4.58 -1.49 11.37
N VAL A 72 4.92 -0.97 10.18
CA VAL A 72 3.94 -0.49 9.20
C VAL A 72 3.04 -1.64 8.72
N ARG A 73 3.62 -2.83 8.45
CA ARG A 73 2.83 -4.01 8.07
C ARG A 73 1.84 -4.42 9.16
N GLU A 74 2.26 -4.43 10.41
CA GLU A 74 1.39 -4.79 11.54
C GLU A 74 0.24 -3.80 11.68
N ARG A 75 0.52 -2.50 11.55
CA ARG A 75 -0.51 -1.44 11.56
C ARG A 75 -1.49 -1.59 10.40
N ILE A 76 -1.00 -1.83 9.18
CA ILE A 76 -1.84 -2.08 8.01
C ILE A 76 -2.79 -3.25 8.27
N ARG A 77 -2.30 -4.36 8.82
CA ARG A 77 -3.13 -5.54 9.14
C ARG A 77 -4.19 -5.24 10.20
N ALA A 78 -3.84 -4.48 11.24
CA ALA A 78 -4.77 -4.09 12.29
C ALA A 78 -5.88 -3.20 11.73
N VAL A 79 -5.52 -2.15 10.98
CA VAL A 79 -6.46 -1.23 10.34
C VAL A 79 -7.33 -1.94 9.31
N GLN A 80 -6.73 -2.76 8.45
CA GLN A 80 -7.45 -3.57 7.46
C GLN A 80 -8.53 -4.42 8.11
N ARG A 81 -8.20 -5.12 9.20
CA ARG A 81 -9.15 -5.96 9.91
C ARG A 81 -10.35 -5.15 10.41
N GLY A 82 -10.08 -4.04 11.10
CA GLY A 82 -11.15 -3.16 11.59
C GLY A 82 -12.03 -2.64 10.44
N TRP A 83 -11.41 -2.19 9.35
CA TRP A 83 -12.15 -1.66 8.20
C TRP A 83 -12.97 -2.69 7.44
N VAL A 84 -12.51 -3.95 7.40
CA VAL A 84 -13.28 -5.07 6.84
C VAL A 84 -14.45 -5.44 7.76
N GLU A 85 -14.22 -5.51 9.08
CA GLU A 85 -15.26 -5.78 10.08
C GLU A 85 -16.36 -4.70 10.05
N ASP A 86 -15.97 -3.43 9.89
CA ASP A 86 -16.88 -2.28 9.78
C ASP A 86 -17.57 -2.19 8.40
N GLY A 87 -17.19 -3.02 7.43
CA GLY A 87 -17.75 -3.04 6.09
C GLY A 87 -17.38 -1.82 5.22
N VAL A 88 -16.36 -1.04 5.60
CA VAL A 88 -15.90 0.13 4.83
C VAL A 88 -14.84 -0.22 3.77
N VAL A 89 -14.32 -1.45 3.83
CA VAL A 89 -13.43 -2.08 2.86
C VAL A 89 -14.00 -3.44 2.46
N ARG A 90 -13.98 -3.75 1.15
CA ARG A 90 -14.36 -5.09 0.66
C ARG A 90 -13.34 -6.14 1.10
N ALA A 91 -13.83 -7.20 1.74
CA ALA A 91 -12.99 -8.30 2.23
C ALA A 91 -12.16 -8.95 1.12
N GLU A 92 -12.77 -9.19 -0.05
CA GLU A 92 -12.10 -9.82 -1.19
C GLU A 92 -10.98 -8.94 -1.76
N LEU A 93 -11.14 -7.62 -1.69
CA LEU A 93 -10.11 -6.68 -2.13
C LEU A 93 -8.94 -6.65 -1.16
N ALA A 94 -9.23 -6.63 0.15
CA ALA A 94 -8.22 -6.69 1.21
C ALA A 94 -7.36 -7.96 1.11
N GLU A 95 -8.00 -9.13 0.92
CA GLU A 95 -7.31 -10.41 0.75
C GLU A 95 -6.43 -10.44 -0.51
N GLN A 96 -6.89 -9.84 -1.62
CA GLN A 96 -6.10 -9.73 -2.84
C GLN A 96 -4.84 -8.88 -2.64
N PHE A 97 -4.92 -7.78 -1.90
CA PHE A 97 -3.75 -6.94 -1.61
C PHE A 97 -2.74 -7.69 -0.76
N GLU A 98 -3.20 -8.37 0.29
CA GLU A 98 -2.33 -9.17 1.15
C GLU A 98 -1.66 -10.32 0.39
N THR A 99 -2.43 -11.07 -0.40
CA THR A 99 -1.91 -12.20 -1.20
C THR A 99 -0.88 -11.73 -2.23
N ARG A 100 -1.17 -10.63 -2.96
CA ARG A 100 -0.22 -10.09 -3.92
C ARG A 100 1.05 -9.62 -3.24
N MET A 101 0.96 -9.07 -2.03
CA MET A 101 2.15 -8.61 -1.34
C MET A 101 3.00 -9.75 -0.79
N ASP A 102 2.40 -10.73 -0.12
CA ASP A 102 3.13 -11.89 0.36
C ASP A 102 3.76 -12.67 -0.81
N GLY A 103 3.04 -12.77 -1.95
CA GLY A 103 3.56 -13.35 -3.18
C GLY A 103 4.72 -12.56 -3.80
N ALA A 104 4.62 -11.23 -3.90
CA ALA A 104 5.68 -10.39 -4.46
C ALA A 104 6.97 -10.44 -3.61
N LEU A 105 6.84 -10.38 -2.28
CA LEU A 105 7.97 -10.45 -1.36
C LEU A 105 8.61 -11.85 -1.30
N GLY A 106 7.80 -12.91 -1.39
CA GLY A 106 8.30 -14.29 -1.41
C GLY A 106 9.02 -14.67 -2.72
N SER A 107 8.63 -14.05 -3.84
CA SER A 107 9.21 -14.32 -5.17
C SER A 107 10.61 -13.72 -5.35
N GLU A 108 10.90 -12.57 -4.72
CA GLU A 108 12.19 -11.87 -4.86
C GLU A 108 13.31 -12.47 -3.98
N SER A 109 13.00 -13.35 -3.03
CA SER A 109 14.00 -14.05 -2.20
C SER A 109 14.69 -15.22 -2.93
N ARG A 110 14.26 -15.55 -4.16
CA ARG A 110 14.90 -16.54 -5.03
C ARG A 110 15.61 -15.89 -6.22
N LEU A 111 16.68 -15.12 -5.96
CA LEU A 111 17.67 -14.87 -7.01
C LEU A 111 18.78 -15.92 -6.89
N PRO A 112 19.10 -16.67 -7.97
CA PRO A 112 20.22 -17.58 -7.98
C PRO A 112 21.51 -16.79 -7.78
N SER A 113 22.32 -17.20 -6.80
CA SER A 113 23.69 -16.73 -6.67
C SER A 113 24.42 -17.07 -7.97
N SER A 114 24.65 -16.07 -8.81
CA SER A 114 25.56 -16.17 -9.94
C SER A 114 26.98 -16.20 -9.38
N SER A 115 27.44 -17.41 -9.05
CA SER A 115 28.88 -17.68 -8.93
C SER A 115 29.49 -17.61 -10.33
N PRO A 116 30.53 -16.81 -10.57
CA PRO A 116 31.26 -16.84 -11.83
C PRO A 116 32.21 -18.05 -11.78
N ASP A 117 31.83 -19.15 -12.42
CA ASP A 117 32.79 -20.20 -12.76
C ASP A 117 33.54 -19.76 -14.03
N THR A 118 34.71 -19.15 -13.83
CA THR A 118 35.76 -19.11 -14.85
C THR A 118 36.72 -20.25 -14.56
N GLY A 119 36.60 -21.32 -15.37
CA GLY A 119 37.55 -22.43 -15.45
C GLY A 119 37.67 -22.90 -16.89
#